data_AF-A0A4P9VJL2-F1
#
_entry.id   AF-A0A4P9VJL2-F1
#
_cell.length_a   1.000
_cell.length_b   1.000
_cell.length_c   1.000
_cell.angle_alpha   90.00
_cell.angle_beta   90.00
_cell.angle_gamma   90.00
#
_symmetry.space_group_name_H-M   'P 1'
#
loop_
_entity.id
_entity.type
_entity.pdbx_description
1 polymer ?
#
loop_
_entity_poly.entity_id
_entity_poly.type
_entity_poly.pdbx_seq_one_letter_code
_entity_poly.pdbx_strand_id
1 'polypeptide(L)'
;MNTLLKSACIATMIALLSPIQAMADSDKAAVKRPSGICTMDINPCGNSSICTCDEGYRYDAKVGYCIIDNLSEATHKGFDKRSIKSSCSIQVPPNRACTRDLNPVGYPSYCDCSGIGEYDQRLGQCVLALF
;
A
#
# COMPACT_ATOMS: atom_id res chain seq x y z
N MET A 1 57.37 -48.69 23.87
CA MET A 1 58.57 -47.88 23.57
C MET A 1 58.38 -47.27 22.18
N ASN A 2 58.72 -45.98 22.03
CA ASN A 2 58.57 -45.07 20.86
C ASN A 2 57.24 -44.27 20.80
N THR A 3 57.19 -43.10 21.45
CA THR A 3 57.49 -41.72 20.97
C THR A 3 56.34 -41.08 20.18
N LEU A 4 55.48 -40.27 20.81
CA LEU A 4 55.60 -38.81 21.05
C LEU A 4 55.39 -37.92 19.81
N LEU A 5 54.44 -37.00 19.97
CA LEU A 5 54.32 -35.66 19.37
C LEU A 5 53.95 -35.51 17.89
N LYS A 6 52.74 -34.97 17.66
CA LYS A 6 52.47 -33.62 17.12
C LYS A 6 50.97 -33.32 17.31
N SER A 7 50.59 -32.33 18.11
CA SER A 7 50.40 -30.92 17.70
C SER A 7 49.28 -30.80 16.65
N ALA A 8 48.23 -30.01 16.77
CA ALA A 8 47.94 -28.87 17.63
C ALA A 8 46.43 -28.60 17.66
N CYS A 9 46.02 -27.86 18.68
CA CYS A 9 44.75 -27.16 18.82
C CYS A 9 44.30 -26.48 17.51
N ILE A 10 43.05 -26.70 17.10
CA ILE A 10 42.27 -25.66 16.42
C ILE A 10 40.88 -25.65 17.07
N ALA A 11 40.81 -24.94 18.19
CA ALA A 11 39.57 -24.40 18.69
C ALA A 11 39.19 -23.21 17.79
N THR A 12 38.42 -23.46 16.72
CA THR A 12 37.87 -22.36 15.91
C THR A 12 36.63 -21.84 16.58
N MET A 13 36.81 -20.75 17.34
CA MET A 13 35.76 -19.79 17.62
C MET A 13 35.12 -19.33 16.30
N ILE A 14 33.83 -19.61 16.11
CA ILE A 14 32.95 -18.78 15.27
C ILE A 14 31.65 -18.60 16.05
N ALA A 15 31.72 -17.78 17.09
CA ALA A 15 30.57 -17.03 17.54
C ALA A 15 30.57 -15.69 16.80
N LEU A 16 29.37 -15.17 16.52
CA LEU A 16 29.07 -13.78 16.12
C LEU A 16 29.15 -13.43 14.63
N LEU A 17 28.28 -14.00 13.81
CA LEU A 17 27.73 -13.30 12.64
C LEU A 17 26.27 -13.73 12.42
N SER A 18 25.39 -13.38 13.37
CA SER A 18 23.97 -13.31 13.05
C SER A 18 23.77 -12.11 12.13
N PRO A 19 23.22 -12.26 10.91
CA PRO A 19 22.84 -11.13 10.10
C PRO A 19 21.81 -10.31 10.88
N ILE A 20 22.07 -9.00 10.94
CA ILE A 20 21.16 -7.96 11.39
C ILE A 20 19.79 -8.27 10.77
N GLN A 21 18.81 -8.61 11.61
CA GLN A 21 17.43 -8.71 11.17
C GLN A 21 17.03 -7.29 10.77
N ALA A 22 16.91 -7.07 9.46
CA ALA A 22 16.37 -5.85 8.90
C ALA A 22 15.04 -5.56 9.61
N MET A 23 14.96 -4.37 10.21
CA MET A 23 13.79 -3.94 10.95
C MET A 23 12.57 -3.97 10.03
N ALA A 24 11.45 -4.46 10.58
CA ALA A 24 10.17 -4.60 9.93
C ALA A 24 9.86 -3.39 9.02
N ASP A 25 9.75 -3.66 7.71
CA ASP A 25 9.19 -2.72 6.76
C ASP A 25 7.76 -2.42 7.21
N SER A 26 7.49 -1.17 7.54
CA SER A 26 6.22 -0.72 8.10
C SER A 26 5.09 -1.07 7.13
N ASP A 27 4.06 -1.79 7.59
CA ASP A 27 2.90 -2.17 6.78
C ASP A 27 2.33 -0.97 5.99
N LYS A 28 2.52 -0.95 4.66
CA LYS A 28 2.04 0.13 3.77
C LYS A 28 0.64 -0.20 3.26
N ALA A 29 -0.33 0.62 3.65
CA ALA A 29 -1.70 0.53 3.16
C ALA A 29 -1.85 1.12 1.73
N ALA A 30 -2.86 0.71 0.95
CA ALA A 30 -3.16 1.30 -0.35
C ALA A 30 -3.75 2.72 -0.22
N VAL A 31 -4.56 2.92 0.82
CA VAL A 31 -5.28 4.17 1.09
C VAL A 31 -5.17 4.51 2.57
N LYS A 32 -4.81 5.76 2.86
CA LYS A 32 -4.70 6.32 4.22
C LYS A 32 -5.42 7.66 4.31
N ARG A 33 -5.91 8.00 5.51
CA ARG A 33 -6.33 9.37 5.78
C ARG A 33 -5.09 10.28 5.75
N PRO A 34 -5.24 11.53 5.28
CA PRO A 34 -4.18 12.52 5.44
C PRO A 34 -3.83 12.69 6.92
N SER A 35 -2.55 12.55 7.24
CA SER A 35 -1.97 12.70 8.58
C SER A 35 -1.38 14.08 8.80
N GLY A 36 -1.08 14.82 7.73
CA GLY A 36 -0.41 16.11 7.76
C GLY A 36 -1.35 17.32 7.67
N ILE A 37 -0.79 18.45 7.22
CA ILE A 37 -1.51 19.71 7.07
C ILE A 37 -2.39 19.63 5.82
N CYS A 38 -3.67 19.96 5.98
CA CYS A 38 -4.61 20.16 4.89
C CYS A 38 -4.91 21.65 4.73
N THR A 39 -5.18 22.07 3.50
CA THR A 39 -5.75 23.38 3.25
C THR A 39 -7.21 23.42 3.74
N MET A 40 -7.65 24.62 4.13
CA MET A 40 -9.01 24.84 4.64
C MET A 40 -10.06 24.98 3.52
N ASP A 41 -9.63 25.26 2.30
CA ASP A 41 -10.53 25.37 1.17
C ASP A 41 -11.07 24.00 0.78
N ILE A 42 -12.39 23.95 0.58
CA ILE A 42 -13.11 22.74 0.24
C ILE A 42 -13.40 22.77 -1.26
N ASN A 43 -12.95 21.74 -1.95
CA ASN A 43 -13.16 21.56 -3.37
C ASN A 43 -14.62 21.15 -3.67
N PRO A 44 -15.02 21.10 -4.96
CA PRO A 44 -16.38 20.69 -5.34
C PRO A 44 -16.80 19.28 -4.87
N CYS A 45 -15.83 18.42 -4.54
CA CYS A 45 -16.05 17.07 -4.03
C CYS A 45 -16.34 17.03 -2.51
N GLY A 46 -16.21 18.15 -1.81
CA GLY A 46 -16.38 18.24 -0.35
C GLY A 46 -15.12 17.90 0.44
N ASN A 47 -13.97 17.79 -0.21
CA ASN A 47 -12.68 17.49 0.41
C ASN A 47 -11.78 18.72 0.44
N SER A 48 -10.77 18.75 1.30
CA SER A 48 -9.69 19.74 1.19
C SER A 48 -9.07 19.71 -0.22
N SER A 49 -8.68 20.85 -0.76
CA SER A 49 -8.04 20.89 -2.09
C SER A 49 -6.64 20.27 -2.08
N ILE A 50 -5.89 20.43 -0.98
CA ILE A 50 -4.54 19.91 -0.82
C ILE A 50 -4.37 19.38 0.61
N CYS A 51 -3.74 18.22 0.77
CA CYS A 51 -3.24 17.73 2.05
C CYS A 51 -1.84 17.15 1.91
N THR A 52 -1.07 17.15 3.01
CA THR A 52 0.18 16.41 3.10
C THR A 52 -0.08 14.94 3.44
N CYS A 53 0.68 14.05 2.82
CA CYS A 53 0.66 12.61 3.06
C CYS A 53 2.02 12.12 3.54
N ASP A 54 2.03 10.95 4.18
CA ASP A 54 3.28 10.26 4.51
C ASP A 54 4.07 9.89 3.23
N GLU A 55 5.36 9.62 3.37
CA GLU A 55 6.22 9.19 2.25
C GLU A 55 5.66 7.94 1.55
N GLY A 56 5.68 7.96 0.21
CA GLY A 56 5.12 6.91 -0.64
C GLY A 56 3.63 7.07 -0.96
N TYR A 57 2.98 8.14 -0.49
CA TYR A 57 1.58 8.44 -0.76
C TYR A 57 1.41 9.83 -1.35
N ARG A 58 0.38 9.97 -2.18
CA ARG A 58 -0.06 11.25 -2.73
C ARG A 58 -1.51 11.50 -2.44
N TYR A 59 -1.81 12.75 -2.11
CA TYR A 59 -3.16 13.19 -1.87
C TYR A 59 -3.94 13.23 -3.18
N ASP A 60 -5.10 12.57 -3.20
CA ASP A 60 -6.09 12.70 -4.26
C ASP A 60 -7.27 13.51 -3.73
N ALA A 61 -7.40 14.75 -4.20
CA ALA A 61 -8.44 15.68 -3.75
C ALA A 61 -9.86 15.24 -4.19
N LYS A 62 -9.99 14.46 -5.27
CA LYS A 62 -11.29 13.92 -5.70
C LYS A 62 -11.75 12.84 -4.74
N VAL A 63 -10.84 12.06 -4.20
CA VAL A 63 -11.11 10.96 -3.28
C VAL A 63 -11.14 11.44 -1.83
N GLY A 64 -10.33 12.45 -1.48
CA GLY A 64 -10.17 12.99 -0.14
C GLY A 64 -9.17 12.22 0.73
N TYR A 65 -8.33 11.38 0.14
CA TYR A 65 -7.42 10.47 0.85
C TYR A 65 -6.01 10.49 0.25
N CYS A 66 -5.06 10.01 1.03
CA CYS A 66 -3.71 9.70 0.59
C CYS A 66 -3.71 8.30 -0.02
N ILE A 67 -3.41 8.21 -1.31
CA ILE A 67 -3.35 6.96 -2.07
C ILE A 67 -1.88 6.63 -2.32
N ILE A 68 -1.51 5.36 -2.22
CA ILE A 68 -0.15 4.94 -2.51
C ILE A 68 0.22 5.32 -3.95
N ASP A 69 1.40 5.92 -4.13
CA ASP A 69 1.86 6.34 -5.45
C ASP A 69 2.31 5.14 -6.31
N ASN A 70 2.89 4.13 -5.67
CA ASN A 70 3.37 2.93 -6.32
C ASN A 70 2.80 1.66 -5.68
N LEU A 71 1.92 0.97 -6.41
CA LEU A 71 1.30 -0.29 -5.96
C LEU A 71 2.32 -1.39 -5.67
N SER A 72 3.48 -1.42 -6.33
CA SER A 72 4.50 -2.47 -6.08
C SER A 72 5.14 -2.35 -4.70
N GLU A 73 5.01 -1.19 -4.05
CA GLU A 73 5.54 -0.93 -2.72
C GLU A 73 4.52 -1.20 -1.61
N ALA A 74 3.28 -1.55 -1.96
CA ALA A 74 2.27 -1.85 -0.96
C ALA A 74 2.45 -3.26 -0.41
N THR A 75 2.42 -3.41 0.91
CA THR A 75 2.69 -4.71 1.58
C THR A 75 1.43 -5.36 2.17
N HIS A 76 0.30 -4.64 2.29
CA HIS A 76 -0.93 -5.18 2.88
C HIS A 76 -2.24 -4.70 2.22
N LYS A 77 -3.35 -5.40 2.55
CA LYS A 77 -4.76 -5.01 2.26
C LYS A 77 -5.11 -3.70 2.96
N GLY A 78 -4.64 -2.61 2.38
CA GLY A 78 -4.66 -1.31 3.01
C GLY A 78 -5.91 -0.53 2.72
N PHE A 79 -6.96 -0.88 3.44
CA PHE A 79 -8.04 0.03 3.72
C PHE A 79 -8.06 0.27 5.25
N ASP A 80 -7.93 1.50 5.75
CA ASP A 80 -8.52 1.83 7.06
C ASP A 80 -10.02 1.67 6.87
N LYS A 81 -10.56 0.47 7.19
CA LYS A 81 -11.86 -0.20 6.92
C LYS A 81 -13.16 0.63 6.65
N ARG A 82 -13.11 1.95 6.60
CA ARG A 82 -14.19 2.92 6.41
C ARG A 82 -14.25 3.39 4.96
N SER A 83 -14.92 2.61 4.10
CA SER A 83 -15.17 2.88 2.67
C SER A 83 -15.04 4.36 2.27
N ILE A 84 -14.33 4.64 1.17
CA ILE A 84 -14.13 6.00 0.68
C ILE A 84 -15.49 6.61 0.37
N LYS A 85 -15.84 7.65 1.12
CA LYS A 85 -17.04 8.44 0.90
C LYS A 85 -16.60 9.82 0.41
N SER A 86 -16.44 9.97 -0.90
CA SER A 86 -16.32 11.28 -1.54
C SER A 86 -17.41 11.44 -2.59
N SER A 87 -17.93 12.66 -2.70
CA SER A 87 -18.93 13.04 -3.71
C SER A 87 -18.42 12.87 -5.15
N CYS A 88 -17.09 12.86 -5.35
CA CYS A 88 -16.45 12.64 -6.64
C CYS A 88 -15.85 11.25 -6.83
N SER A 89 -15.97 10.35 -5.84
CA SER A 89 -15.55 8.95 -5.97
C SER A 89 -16.79 8.05 -5.90
N ILE A 90 -17.76 8.31 -6.77
CA ILE A 90 -19.01 7.54 -6.81
C ILE A 90 -18.65 6.12 -7.25
N GLN A 91 -18.87 5.17 -6.34
CA GLN A 91 -18.72 3.75 -6.63
C GLN A 91 -19.82 3.33 -7.60
N VAL A 92 -19.43 2.72 -8.72
CA VAL A 92 -20.36 2.04 -9.64
C VAL A 92 -20.19 0.54 -9.53
N PRO A 93 -21.25 -0.25 -9.75
CA PRO A 93 -21.13 -1.69 -9.78
C PRO A 93 -20.24 -2.13 -10.95
N PRO A 94 -19.53 -3.25 -10.82
CA PRO A 94 -18.92 -3.88 -11.97
C PRO A 94 -20.00 -4.52 -12.87
N ASN A 95 -19.80 -4.54 -14.19
CA ASN A 95 -20.67 -5.20 -15.16
C ASN A 95 -20.72 -6.72 -14.95
N ARG A 96 -19.59 -7.28 -14.53
CA ARG A 96 -19.36 -8.71 -14.35
C ARG A 96 -18.54 -8.93 -13.07
N ALA A 97 -18.26 -10.20 -12.75
CA ALA A 97 -17.30 -10.51 -11.71
C ALA A 97 -15.92 -9.94 -12.06
N CYS A 98 -15.25 -9.38 -11.05
CA CYS A 98 -13.84 -9.00 -11.13
C CYS A 98 -12.96 -10.24 -11.33
N THR A 99 -11.72 -10.01 -11.75
CA THR A 99 -10.75 -11.10 -11.86
C THR A 99 -10.43 -11.69 -10.47
N ARG A 100 -9.98 -12.95 -10.47
CA ARG A 100 -9.65 -13.67 -9.23
C ARG A 100 -8.24 -13.40 -8.75
N ASP A 101 -7.35 -13.03 -9.65
CA ASP A 101 -5.98 -12.64 -9.30
C ASP A 101 -6.02 -11.31 -8.56
N LEU A 102 -5.14 -11.19 -7.57
CA LEU A 102 -5.09 -10.03 -6.70
C LEU A 102 -3.82 -9.22 -6.99
N ASN A 103 -3.96 -7.90 -6.95
CA ASN A 103 -2.84 -6.98 -6.97
C ASN A 103 -2.08 -7.01 -5.62
N PRO A 104 -0.95 -6.29 -5.48
CA PRO A 104 -0.15 -6.29 -4.25
C PRO A 104 -0.91 -5.86 -2.98
N VAL A 105 -2.02 -5.10 -3.13
CA VAL A 105 -2.88 -4.66 -2.03
C VAL A 105 -4.08 -5.57 -1.81
N GLY A 106 -4.12 -6.73 -2.45
CA GLY A 106 -5.14 -7.76 -2.23
C GLY A 106 -6.52 -7.44 -2.79
N TYR A 107 -6.63 -6.46 -3.70
CA TYR A 107 -7.82 -6.24 -4.53
C TYR A 107 -7.71 -6.99 -5.85
N PRO A 108 -8.82 -7.29 -6.55
CA PRO A 108 -8.75 -7.81 -7.91
C PRO A 108 -7.80 -6.99 -8.79
N SER A 109 -7.04 -7.63 -9.67
CA SER A 109 -6.21 -6.89 -10.61
C SER A 109 -7.05 -6.13 -11.63
N TYR A 110 -8.27 -6.58 -11.90
CA TYR A 110 -9.16 -5.92 -12.83
C TYR A 110 -10.64 -6.17 -12.50
N CYS A 111 -11.47 -5.16 -12.74
CA CYS A 111 -12.92 -5.31 -12.82
C CYS A 111 -13.42 -4.63 -14.10
N ASP A 112 -14.36 -5.27 -14.80
CA ASP A 112 -15.11 -4.64 -15.88
C ASP A 112 -16.20 -3.75 -15.24
N CYS A 113 -16.13 -2.44 -15.46
CA CYS A 113 -16.97 -1.45 -14.80
C CYS A 113 -18.20 -1.07 -15.63
N SER A 114 -19.34 -0.88 -14.98
CA SER A 114 -20.56 -0.48 -15.68
C SER A 114 -20.53 0.95 -16.22
N GLY A 115 -21.13 1.12 -17.40
CA GLY A 115 -21.29 2.42 -18.06
C GLY A 115 -19.95 3.07 -18.37
N ILE A 116 -19.72 4.25 -17.79
CA ILE A 116 -18.50 5.06 -17.97
C ILE A 116 -17.54 4.94 -16.77
N GLY A 117 -17.73 3.95 -15.90
CA GLY A 117 -16.86 3.72 -14.75
C GLY A 117 -15.49 3.19 -15.16
N GLU A 118 -14.47 3.52 -14.36
CA GLU A 118 -13.12 2.98 -14.50
C GLU A 118 -12.70 2.26 -13.23
N TYR A 119 -11.96 1.17 -13.37
CA TYR A 119 -11.49 0.40 -12.22
C TYR A 119 -10.24 1.05 -11.63
N ASP A 120 -10.33 1.58 -10.40
CA ASP A 120 -9.16 2.02 -9.68
C ASP A 120 -8.60 0.85 -8.85
N GLN A 121 -7.47 0.30 -9.32
CA GLN A 121 -6.77 -0.81 -8.67
C GLN A 121 -6.29 -0.47 -7.25
N ARG A 122 -6.02 0.80 -6.95
CA ARG A 122 -5.56 1.25 -5.62
C ARG A 122 -6.71 1.32 -4.64
N LEU A 123 -7.92 1.61 -5.14
CA LEU A 123 -9.14 1.65 -4.34
C LEU A 123 -9.88 0.30 -4.30
N GLY A 124 -9.58 -0.59 -5.24
CA GLY A 124 -10.22 -1.90 -5.36
C GLY A 124 -11.67 -1.83 -5.86
N GLN A 125 -12.05 -0.75 -6.53
CA GLN A 125 -13.45 -0.48 -6.89
C GLN A 125 -13.55 0.27 -8.23
N CYS A 126 -14.69 0.08 -8.90
CA CYS A 126 -15.06 0.89 -10.05
C CYS A 126 -15.56 2.26 -9.57
N VAL A 127 -15.02 3.33 -10.15
CA VAL A 127 -15.37 4.71 -9.82
C VAL A 127 -15.74 5.49 -11.08
N LEU A 128 -16.63 6.46 -10.94
CA LEU A 128 -16.80 7.51 -11.94
C LEU A 128 -15.73 8.58 -11.69
N ALA A 129 -14.88 8.84 -12.69
CA ALA A 129 -14.01 10.01 -12.66
C ALA A 129 -14.84 11.27 -12.90
N LEU A 130 -15.49 11.78 -11.85
CA LEU A 130 -16.17 13.07 -11.92
C LEU A 130 -15.12 14.19 -11.80
N PHE A 131 -15.35 15.26 -12.58
CA PHE A 131 -14.39 16.32 -12.90
C PHE A 131 -13.79 16.99 -11.67
#